data_AF-A0A1J5G350-F1
#
_entry.id   AF-A0A1J5G350-F1
#
_cell.length_a   1.000
_cell.length_b   1.000
_cell.length_c   1.000
_cell.angle_alpha   90.00
_cell.angle_beta   90.00
_cell.angle_gamma   90.00
#
_symmetry.space_group_name_H-M   'P 1'
#
loop_
_entity.id
_entity.type
_entity.pdbx_description
1 polymer ?
#
loop_
_entity_poly.entity_id
_entity_poly.type
_entity_poly.pdbx_seq_one_letter_code
_entity_poly.pdbx_strand_id
1 'polypeptide(L)'
;MKKVIVRGNEDVVIGKIVCVGRNYAEHAKELGNEVPGKPVVFLKPASAVIYSGGKIIYPSFSAEMHHETELVLLIGKEIKNGDEQKSKEAISAYGVGLDMTLRDVQNELKKKGHPWTIAKCFDTSAALSDFVSTKYYELNLEEEIILTVNAVIRQKEKLNKMIFNPVQIVEYVSSLMTLEPGDLIFTGTPAGVGKVERGDKLHAQITNVAELECSVC
;
A
#
# COMPACT_ATOMS: atom_id res chain seq x y z
N MET A 1 -11.65 -4.11 -16.76
CA MET A 1 -11.36 -4.05 -15.31
C MET A 1 -9.85 -4.04 -15.12
N LYS A 2 -9.32 -3.34 -14.10
CA LYS A 2 -7.89 -3.31 -13.82
C LYS A 2 -7.43 -4.69 -13.34
N LYS A 3 -6.19 -5.06 -13.65
CA LYS A 3 -5.58 -6.35 -13.29
C LYS A 3 -4.22 -6.15 -12.61
N VAL A 4 -3.75 -7.10 -11.84
CA VAL A 4 -2.34 -7.19 -11.44
C VAL A 4 -1.63 -8.23 -12.29
N ILE A 5 -0.40 -7.91 -12.68
CA ILE A 5 0.49 -8.85 -13.39
C ILE A 5 1.25 -9.62 -12.32
N VAL A 6 1.09 -10.94 -12.31
CA VAL A 6 1.84 -11.83 -11.42
C VAL A 6 2.90 -12.52 -12.26
N ARG A 7 4.19 -12.25 -11.98
CA ARG A 7 5.31 -12.79 -12.77
C ARG A 7 5.21 -14.33 -12.86
N GLY A 8 5.18 -14.84 -14.09
CA GLY A 8 5.08 -16.27 -14.38
C GLY A 8 3.70 -16.90 -14.15
N ASN A 9 2.64 -16.11 -13.92
CA ASN A 9 1.26 -16.58 -13.79
C ASN A 9 0.31 -15.73 -14.66
N GLU A 10 -0.98 -16.08 -14.68
CA GLU A 10 -2.02 -15.29 -15.35
C GLU A 10 -2.31 -13.98 -14.60
N ASP A 11 -2.71 -12.95 -15.35
CA ASP A 11 -3.15 -11.68 -14.79
C ASP A 11 -4.43 -11.84 -13.98
N VAL A 12 -4.45 -11.28 -12.78
CA VAL A 12 -5.58 -11.38 -11.84
C VAL A 12 -6.39 -10.09 -11.86
N VAL A 13 -7.71 -10.17 -12.02
CA VAL A 13 -8.59 -9.00 -11.94
C VAL A 13 -8.62 -8.46 -10.52
N ILE A 14 -8.48 -7.14 -10.37
CA ILE A 14 -8.49 -6.49 -9.06
C ILE A 14 -9.93 -6.41 -8.54
N GLY A 15 -10.14 -6.95 -7.33
CA GLY A 15 -11.36 -6.78 -6.54
C GLY A 15 -11.36 -5.43 -5.80
N LYS A 16 -11.37 -5.49 -4.47
CA LYS A 16 -11.17 -4.31 -3.61
C LYS A 16 -9.70 -4.16 -3.19
N ILE A 17 -9.33 -2.93 -2.87
CA ILE A 17 -8.02 -2.59 -2.32
C ILE A 17 -8.25 -2.13 -0.89
N VAL A 18 -7.75 -2.90 0.07
CA VAL A 18 -7.75 -2.57 1.49
C VAL A 18 -6.41 -1.97 1.86
N CYS A 19 -6.40 -0.93 2.69
CA CYS A 19 -5.18 -0.25 3.11
C CYS A 19 -5.13 -0.15 4.64
N VAL A 20 -3.94 -0.32 5.19
CA VAL A 20 -3.68 -0.26 6.62
C VAL A 20 -2.88 0.99 6.97
N GLY A 21 -3.48 1.89 7.75
CA GLY A 21 -2.79 3.05 8.30
C GLY A 21 -2.00 2.72 9.57
N ARG A 22 -0.90 3.47 9.79
CA ARG A 22 -0.11 3.48 11.04
C ARG A 22 0.51 2.14 11.43
N ASN A 23 1.00 1.38 10.45
CA ASN A 23 1.59 0.07 10.71
C ASN A 23 3.10 0.10 10.99
N TYR A 24 3.74 1.28 11.04
CA TYR A 24 5.12 1.44 11.47
C TYR A 24 5.18 2.45 12.62
N ALA A 25 5.86 2.10 13.71
CA ALA A 25 5.86 2.89 14.94
C ALA A 25 6.45 4.30 14.74
N GLU A 26 7.54 4.42 13.98
CA GLU A 26 8.16 5.72 13.71
C GLU A 26 7.30 6.60 12.80
N HIS A 27 6.57 6.02 11.86
CA HIS A 27 5.59 6.75 11.06
C HIS A 27 4.41 7.25 11.89
N ALA A 28 3.91 6.44 12.83
CA ALA A 28 2.86 6.86 13.76
C ALA A 28 3.31 8.08 14.58
N LYS A 29 4.55 8.05 15.11
CA LYS A 29 5.16 9.15 15.86
C LYS A 29 5.41 10.39 15.00
N GLU A 30 5.92 10.24 13.78
CA GLU A 30 6.19 11.32 12.81
C GLU A 30 4.94 12.19 12.58
N LEU A 31 3.77 11.56 12.50
CA LEU A 31 2.49 12.24 12.30
C LEU A 31 1.75 12.57 13.61
N GLY A 32 2.42 12.49 14.76
CA GLY A 32 1.86 12.84 16.07
C GLY A 32 0.69 11.95 16.52
N ASN A 33 0.63 10.70 16.06
CA ASN A 33 -0.42 9.75 16.41
C ASN A 33 0.07 8.71 17.41
N GLU A 34 -0.82 8.22 18.26
CA GLU A 34 -0.56 7.04 19.08
C GLU A 34 -0.46 5.78 18.23
N VAL A 35 0.36 4.82 18.68
CA VAL A 35 0.43 3.48 18.11
C VAL A 35 -0.91 2.79 18.37
N PRO A 36 -1.67 2.41 17.33
CA PRO A 36 -3.01 1.89 17.54
C PRO A 36 -2.95 0.45 18.05
N GLY A 37 -3.88 0.08 18.94
CA GLY A 37 -4.02 -1.30 19.41
C GLY A 37 -4.59 -2.26 18.35
N LYS A 38 -5.12 -1.73 17.24
CA LYS A 38 -5.65 -2.49 16.09
C LYS A 38 -5.36 -1.73 14.78
N PRO A 39 -5.24 -2.42 13.63
CA PRO A 39 -5.05 -1.75 12.34
C PRO A 39 -6.16 -0.75 12.01
N VAL A 40 -5.78 0.44 11.53
CA VAL A 40 -6.71 1.42 10.94
C VAL A 40 -6.94 1.03 9.49
N VAL A 41 -8.19 0.79 9.09
CA VAL A 41 -8.52 0.27 7.75
C VAL A 41 -9.29 1.29 6.92
N PHE A 42 -8.90 1.45 5.66
CA PHE A 42 -9.65 2.18 4.64
C PHE A 42 -9.56 1.46 3.29
N LEU A 43 -10.27 1.95 2.28
CA LEU A 43 -10.32 1.34 0.95
C LEU A 43 -9.79 2.30 -0.12
N LYS A 44 -9.31 1.73 -1.22
CA LYS A 44 -9.16 2.41 -2.51
C LYS A 44 -9.96 1.69 -3.60
N PRO A 45 -10.53 2.40 -4.59
CA PRO A 45 -11.18 1.77 -5.72
C PRO A 45 -10.16 1.25 -6.73
N ALA A 46 -10.48 0.15 -7.42
CA ALA A 46 -9.64 -0.36 -8.50
C ALA A 46 -9.39 0.69 -9.61
N SER A 47 -10.31 1.63 -9.84
CA SER A 47 -10.15 2.71 -10.82
C SER A 47 -8.97 3.64 -10.53
N ALA A 48 -8.52 3.74 -9.27
CA ALA A 48 -7.37 4.55 -8.88
C ALA A 48 -6.02 3.95 -9.31
N VAL A 49 -6.00 2.68 -9.77
CA VAL A 49 -4.76 1.95 -10.04
C VAL A 49 -4.07 2.42 -11.32
N ILE A 50 -2.78 2.73 -11.19
CA ILE A 50 -1.80 2.80 -12.27
C ILE A 50 -0.69 1.77 -12.03
N TYR A 51 0.13 1.53 -13.05
CA TYR A 51 1.21 0.56 -13.02
C TYR A 51 2.56 1.24 -13.16
N SER A 52 3.64 0.48 -13.00
CA SER A 52 5.01 0.96 -13.24
C SER A 52 5.16 1.63 -14.62
N GLY A 53 5.89 2.74 -14.67
CA GLY A 53 5.96 3.67 -15.80
C GLY A 53 4.78 4.65 -15.89
N GLY A 54 3.80 4.54 -14.99
CA GLY A 54 2.60 5.36 -14.95
C GLY A 54 2.82 6.81 -14.48
N LYS A 55 1.77 7.60 -14.62
CA LYS A 55 1.72 9.01 -14.21
C LYS A 55 0.75 9.18 -13.04
N ILE A 56 1.25 9.70 -11.93
CA ILE A 56 0.46 10.14 -10.79
C ILE A 56 -0.01 11.56 -11.08
N ILE A 57 -1.31 11.76 -11.20
CA ILE A 57 -1.91 13.05 -11.52
C ILE A 57 -2.14 13.82 -10.23
N TYR A 58 -1.51 14.98 -10.11
CA TYR A 58 -1.66 15.89 -8.99
C TYR A 58 -3.01 16.63 -9.09
N PRO A 59 -4.00 16.32 -8.23
CA PRO A 59 -5.33 16.90 -8.36
C PRO A 59 -5.33 18.40 -8.06
N SER A 60 -6.11 19.18 -8.79
CA SER A 60 -6.16 20.65 -8.65
C SER A 60 -6.72 21.14 -7.31
N PHE A 61 -7.42 20.27 -6.57
CA PHE A 61 -8.05 20.58 -5.29
C PHE A 61 -7.16 20.29 -4.07
N SER A 62 -5.89 19.96 -4.29
CA SER A 62 -4.90 19.71 -3.25
C SER A 62 -3.63 20.51 -3.52
N ALA A 63 -2.96 20.93 -2.45
CA ALA A 63 -1.66 21.58 -2.47
C ALA A 63 -0.56 20.75 -1.79
N GLU A 64 -0.92 19.62 -1.15
CA GLU A 64 0.01 18.79 -0.40
C GLU A 64 -0.20 17.29 -0.66
N MET A 65 0.29 16.79 -1.78
CA MET A 65 0.30 15.36 -2.10
C MET A 65 1.57 14.68 -1.56
N HIS A 66 1.41 13.62 -0.79
CA HIS A 66 2.48 12.82 -0.20
C HIS A 66 2.63 11.46 -0.87
N HIS A 67 3.87 10.98 -0.91
CA HIS A 67 4.19 9.59 -1.19
C HIS A 67 4.11 8.73 0.07
N GLU A 68 3.65 7.49 -0.07
CA GLU A 68 3.65 6.46 0.97
C GLU A 68 3.97 5.12 0.30
N THR A 69 5.22 4.64 0.36
CA THR A 69 5.58 3.31 -0.19
C THR A 69 5.17 2.21 0.76
N GLU A 70 4.54 1.15 0.23
CA GLU A 70 4.03 0.03 1.01
C GLU A 70 4.30 -1.32 0.34
N LEU A 71 4.43 -2.37 1.15
CA LEU A 71 4.26 -3.75 0.68
C LEU A 71 2.78 -3.95 0.32
N VAL A 72 2.53 -4.64 -0.80
CA VAL A 72 1.18 -4.99 -1.24
C VAL A 72 1.04 -6.50 -1.31
N LEU A 73 0.00 -7.02 -0.66
CA LEU A 73 -0.37 -8.43 -0.70
C LEU A 73 -1.45 -8.64 -1.76
N LEU A 74 -1.33 -9.69 -2.55
CA LEU A 74 -2.43 -10.21 -3.39
C LEU A 74 -3.08 -11.40 -2.69
N ILE A 75 -4.40 -11.33 -2.51
CA ILE A 75 -5.21 -12.43 -2.01
C ILE A 75 -5.55 -13.38 -3.16
N GLY A 76 -5.25 -14.67 -3.00
CA GLY A 76 -5.52 -15.71 -3.99
C GLY A 76 -6.56 -16.74 -3.55
N LYS A 77 -6.98 -16.72 -2.28
CA LYS A 77 -8.07 -17.57 -1.77
C LYS A 77 -9.05 -16.72 -0.97
N GLU A 78 -10.34 -17.03 -1.11
CA GLU A 78 -11.36 -16.41 -0.29
C GLU A 78 -11.11 -16.71 1.19
N ILE A 79 -11.24 -15.69 2.04
CA ILE A 79 -11.08 -15.82 3.49
C ILE A 79 -12.02 -14.88 4.25
N LYS A 80 -12.73 -15.46 5.23
CA LYS A 80 -13.58 -14.75 6.20
C LYS A 80 -13.35 -15.38 7.57
N ASN A 81 -13.08 -14.55 8.58
CA ASN A 81 -12.76 -15.00 9.95
C ASN A 81 -11.68 -16.11 9.95
N GLY A 82 -10.62 -15.88 9.17
CA GLY A 82 -9.50 -16.82 9.10
C GLY A 82 -8.66 -16.79 10.37
N ASP A 83 -7.98 -17.89 10.65
CA ASP A 83 -6.89 -17.96 11.64
C ASP A 83 -5.55 -17.62 10.95
N GLU A 84 -4.46 -17.64 11.71
CA GLU A 84 -3.10 -17.37 11.21
C GLU A 84 -2.74 -18.23 9.99
N GLN A 85 -2.99 -19.55 10.06
CA GLN A 85 -2.63 -20.47 8.98
C GLN A 85 -3.41 -20.18 7.70
N LYS A 86 -4.73 -20.02 7.80
CA LYS A 86 -5.58 -19.65 6.66
C LYS A 86 -5.18 -18.30 6.08
N SER A 87 -4.81 -17.35 6.94
CA SER A 87 -4.38 -16.02 6.54
C SER A 87 -3.06 -16.05 5.77
N LYS A 88 -2.10 -16.86 6.22
CA LYS A 88 -0.84 -17.11 5.47
C LYS A 88 -1.14 -17.75 4.11
N GLU A 89 -2.00 -18.76 4.07
CA GLU A 89 -2.37 -19.48 2.84
C GLU A 89 -3.21 -18.67 1.85
N ALA A 90 -3.90 -17.64 2.30
CA ALA A 90 -4.71 -16.77 1.45
C ALA A 90 -3.86 -15.82 0.62
N ILE A 91 -2.63 -15.50 1.06
CA ILE A 91 -1.70 -14.64 0.33
C ILE A 91 -1.06 -15.42 -0.82
N SER A 92 -1.23 -14.96 -2.06
CA SER A 92 -0.72 -15.64 -3.25
C SER A 92 0.46 -14.94 -3.92
N ALA A 93 0.64 -13.64 -3.68
CA ALA A 93 1.76 -12.88 -4.23
C ALA A 93 2.05 -11.60 -3.45
N TYR A 94 3.25 -11.05 -3.68
CA TYR A 94 3.74 -9.80 -3.09
C TYR A 94 4.13 -8.80 -4.16
N GLY A 95 3.87 -7.52 -3.92
CA GLY A 95 4.31 -6.40 -4.77
C GLY A 95 4.71 -5.20 -3.92
N VAL A 96 5.14 -4.14 -4.59
CA VAL A 96 5.34 -2.82 -3.98
C VAL A 96 4.32 -1.84 -4.56
N GLY A 97 3.80 -0.96 -3.71
CA GLY A 97 2.83 0.03 -4.13
C GLY A 97 3.09 1.41 -3.52
N LEU A 98 2.45 2.41 -4.10
CA LEU A 98 2.39 3.76 -3.57
C LEU A 98 0.95 4.09 -3.17
N ASP A 99 0.73 4.38 -1.89
CA ASP A 99 -0.50 4.97 -1.36
C ASP A 99 -0.40 6.50 -1.40
N MET A 100 -0.69 7.06 -2.57
CA MET A 100 -0.65 8.51 -2.73
C MET A 100 -1.76 9.16 -1.90
N THR A 101 -1.39 10.21 -1.17
CA THR A 101 -2.26 10.82 -0.15
C THR A 101 -2.27 12.33 -0.27
N LEU A 102 -3.45 12.94 -0.37
CA LEU A 102 -3.60 14.40 -0.28
C LEU A 102 -3.65 14.79 1.19
N ARG A 103 -2.50 15.14 1.76
CA ARG A 103 -2.29 15.29 3.21
C ARG A 103 -3.07 16.45 3.79
N ASP A 104 -3.08 17.58 3.11
CA ASP A 104 -3.90 18.76 3.43
C ASP A 104 -5.39 18.39 3.52
N VAL A 105 -5.91 17.70 2.51
CA VAL A 105 -7.30 17.23 2.48
C VAL A 105 -7.57 16.22 3.60
N GLN A 106 -6.66 15.26 3.83
CA GLN A 106 -6.81 14.26 4.88
C GLN A 106 -6.88 14.90 6.27
N ASN A 107 -6.04 15.90 6.53
CA ASN A 107 -6.00 16.61 7.80
C ASN A 107 -7.32 17.34 8.08
N GLU A 108 -7.88 18.01 7.08
CA GLU A 108 -9.18 18.67 7.19
C GLU A 108 -10.34 17.67 7.42
N LEU A 109 -10.30 16.52 6.74
CA LEU A 109 -11.29 15.45 6.95
C LEU A 109 -11.19 14.85 8.36
N LYS A 110 -9.97 14.60 8.86
CA LYS A 110 -9.74 14.10 10.23
C LYS A 110 -10.30 15.06 11.29
N LYS A 111 -10.06 16.37 11.15
CA LYS A 111 -10.58 17.39 12.08
C LYS A 111 -12.11 17.37 12.18
N LYS A 112 -12.79 17.04 11.09
CA LYS A 112 -14.25 17.00 10.99
C LYS A 112 -14.85 15.61 11.25
N GLY A 113 -14.02 14.59 11.48
CA GLY A 113 -14.47 13.20 11.60
C GLY A 113 -15.07 12.63 10.31
N HIS A 114 -14.69 13.17 9.15
CA HIS A 114 -15.21 12.75 7.85
C HIS A 114 -14.44 11.57 7.24
N PRO A 115 -15.06 10.79 6.34
CA PRO A 115 -14.38 9.72 5.60
C PRO A 115 -13.18 10.22 4.79
N TRP A 116 -12.14 9.39 4.66
CA TRP A 116 -10.88 9.76 3.98
C TRP A 116 -10.94 9.63 2.45
N THR A 117 -12.10 9.31 1.87
CA THR A 117 -12.28 8.99 0.45
C THR A 117 -11.66 10.03 -0.47
N ILE A 118 -11.85 11.32 -0.21
CA ILE A 118 -11.32 12.39 -1.09
C ILE A 118 -9.78 12.43 -1.04
N ALA A 119 -9.19 12.16 0.13
CA ALA A 119 -7.74 12.23 0.31
C ALA A 119 -7.00 10.96 -0.13
N LYS A 120 -7.68 9.81 -0.16
CA LYS A 120 -7.07 8.48 -0.41
C LYS A 120 -7.57 7.79 -1.69
N CYS A 121 -8.68 8.20 -2.30
CA CYS A 121 -9.32 7.48 -3.42
C CYS A 121 -9.38 8.27 -4.74
N PHE A 122 -8.59 9.34 -4.90
CA PHE A 122 -8.53 10.10 -6.14
C PHE A 122 -7.90 9.25 -7.27
N ASP A 123 -8.11 9.66 -8.52
CA ASP A 123 -7.54 8.97 -9.68
C ASP A 123 -6.01 8.88 -9.55
N THR A 124 -5.42 7.75 -9.94
CA THR A 124 -3.97 7.49 -9.84
C THR A 124 -3.40 7.48 -8.41
N SER A 125 -4.26 7.42 -7.38
CA SER A 125 -3.83 7.39 -5.99
C SER A 125 -3.23 6.06 -5.52
N ALA A 126 -3.27 5.02 -6.36
CA ALA A 126 -2.63 3.74 -6.12
C ALA A 126 -1.73 3.40 -7.31
N ALA A 127 -0.41 3.33 -7.09
CA ALA A 127 0.51 2.78 -8.08
C ALA A 127 0.96 1.38 -7.63
N LEU A 128 1.08 0.44 -8.57
CA LEU A 128 1.44 -0.95 -8.31
C LEU A 128 2.57 -1.42 -9.21
N SER A 129 3.52 -2.17 -8.64
CA SER A 129 4.46 -2.99 -9.39
C SER A 129 3.79 -4.24 -9.99
N ASP A 130 4.56 -4.99 -10.76
CA ASP A 130 4.29 -6.43 -10.93
C ASP A 130 4.45 -7.17 -9.59
N PHE A 131 3.81 -8.32 -9.48
CA PHE A 131 3.79 -9.14 -8.28
C PHE A 131 4.65 -10.40 -8.44
N VAL A 132 5.23 -10.87 -7.34
CA VAL A 132 5.96 -12.15 -7.26
C VAL A 132 5.13 -13.14 -6.45
N SER A 133 4.86 -14.31 -7.06
CA SER A 133 4.08 -15.37 -6.43
C SER A 133 4.79 -15.96 -5.20
N THR A 134 4.01 -16.32 -4.18
CA THR A 134 4.51 -17.02 -2.98
C THR A 134 5.14 -18.38 -3.29
N LYS A 135 4.88 -18.96 -4.47
CA LYS A 135 5.55 -20.17 -4.97
C LYS A 135 7.03 -19.96 -5.27
N TYR A 136 7.43 -18.72 -5.58
CA TYR A 136 8.79 -18.38 -6.01
C TYR A 136 9.56 -17.57 -4.97
N TYR A 137 8.85 -16.91 -4.05
CA TYR A 137 9.46 -16.08 -3.02
C TYR A 137 8.67 -16.16 -1.71
N GLU A 138 9.35 -16.48 -0.61
CA GLU A 138 8.79 -16.41 0.75
C GLU A 138 9.38 -15.20 1.47
N LEU A 139 8.52 -14.30 1.94
CA LEU A 139 8.95 -13.17 2.79
C LEU A 139 9.47 -13.69 4.12
N ASN A 140 10.64 -13.21 4.53
CA ASN A 140 11.16 -13.44 5.89
C ASN A 140 11.17 -12.16 6.74
N LEU A 141 10.68 -11.04 6.18
CA LEU A 141 10.57 -9.72 6.78
C LEU A 141 11.91 -8.99 6.98
N GLU A 142 13.04 -9.58 6.56
CA GLU A 142 14.33 -8.89 6.53
C GLU A 142 14.50 -8.03 5.27
N GLU A 143 13.57 -8.11 4.32
CA GLU A 143 13.56 -7.24 3.15
C GLU A 143 13.47 -5.76 3.55
N GLU A 144 14.13 -4.89 2.78
CA GLU A 144 14.01 -3.45 2.91
C GLU A 144 12.92 -2.92 1.98
N ILE A 145 12.10 -2.02 2.51
CA ILE A 145 11.19 -1.15 1.76
C ILE A 145 11.87 0.19 1.54
N ILE A 146 12.00 0.61 0.29
CA ILE A 146 12.78 1.78 -0.11
C ILE A 146 11.95 2.64 -1.07
N LEU A 147 12.03 3.95 -0.91
CA LEU A 147 11.57 4.94 -1.89
C LEU A 147 12.64 5.98 -2.13
N THR A 148 12.86 6.28 -3.40
CA THR A 148 13.57 7.49 -3.83
C THR A 148 12.66 8.44 -4.58
N VAL A 149 12.89 9.74 -4.37
CA VAL A 149 12.32 10.82 -5.16
C VAL A 149 13.47 11.55 -5.83
N ASN A 150 13.50 11.57 -7.16
CA ASN A 150 14.61 12.11 -7.95
C ASN A 150 15.97 11.52 -7.51
N ALA A 151 16.03 10.20 -7.34
CA ALA A 151 17.18 9.43 -6.86
C ALA A 151 17.65 9.75 -5.42
N VAL A 152 16.93 10.58 -4.66
CA VAL A 152 17.19 10.83 -3.24
C VAL A 152 16.31 9.92 -2.39
N ILE A 153 16.90 9.11 -1.52
CA ILE A 153 16.16 8.26 -0.58
C ILE A 153 15.29 9.13 0.32
N ARG A 154 13.99 8.82 0.36
CA ARG A 154 13.00 9.48 1.23
C ARG A 154 12.43 8.54 2.28
N GLN A 155 12.22 7.28 1.91
CA GLN A 155 11.78 6.23 2.84
C GLN A 155 12.74 5.05 2.74
N LYS A 156 13.15 4.51 3.88
CA LYS A 156 13.94 3.29 3.96
C LYS A 156 13.73 2.62 5.32
N GLU A 157 13.25 1.39 5.32
CA GLU A 157 13.07 0.60 6.55
C GLU A 157 13.02 -0.91 6.25
N LYS A 158 13.16 -1.76 7.26
CA LYS A 158 12.90 -3.20 7.15
C LYS A 158 11.42 -3.55 7.36
N LEU A 159 10.93 -4.60 6.70
CA LEU A 159 9.54 -5.07 6.90
C LEU A 159 9.29 -5.61 8.31
N ASN A 160 10.32 -6.11 9.01
CA ASN A 160 10.23 -6.56 10.40
C ASN A 160 9.92 -5.43 11.41
N LYS A 161 9.87 -4.17 10.97
CA LYS A 161 9.43 -3.03 11.78
C LYS A 161 7.93 -2.78 11.73
N MET A 162 7.18 -3.56 10.95
CA MET A 162 5.72 -3.52 11.01
C MET A 162 5.23 -3.86 12.42
N ILE A 163 4.24 -3.10 12.91
CA ILE A 163 3.56 -3.37 14.18
C ILE A 163 2.71 -4.62 14.07
N PHE A 164 1.98 -4.75 12.96
CA PHE A 164 1.21 -5.91 12.57
C PHE A 164 1.82 -6.51 11.30
N ASN A 165 2.27 -7.76 11.37
CA ASN A 165 2.86 -8.42 10.21
C ASN A 165 1.79 -8.74 9.13
N PRO A 166 2.19 -9.09 7.90
CA PRO A 166 1.24 -9.38 6.81
C PRO A 166 0.15 -10.38 7.16
N VAL A 167 0.47 -11.47 7.86
CA VAL A 167 -0.49 -12.51 8.23
C VAL A 167 -1.51 -11.99 9.23
N GLN A 168 -1.07 -11.24 10.25
CA GLN A 168 -1.96 -10.59 11.23
C GLN A 168 -2.89 -9.57 10.59
N ILE A 169 -2.43 -8.84 9.57
CA ILE A 169 -3.26 -7.92 8.81
C ILE A 169 -4.37 -8.69 8.07
N VAL A 170 -4.03 -9.76 7.36
CA VAL A 170 -5.02 -10.58 6.64
C VAL A 170 -6.04 -11.18 7.61
N GLU A 171 -5.58 -11.73 8.73
CA GLU A 171 -6.44 -12.26 9.79
C GLU A 171 -7.43 -11.20 10.28
N TYR A 172 -6.91 -10.02 10.67
CA TYR A 172 -7.71 -8.92 11.18
C TYR A 172 -8.72 -8.42 10.13
N VAL A 173 -8.29 -8.15 8.90
CA VAL A 173 -9.18 -7.68 7.84
C VAL A 173 -10.26 -8.71 7.53
N SER A 174 -9.90 -10.01 7.47
CA SER A 174 -10.85 -11.09 7.23
C SER A 174 -11.94 -11.18 8.32
N SER A 175 -11.62 -10.79 9.56
CA SER A 175 -12.60 -10.71 10.65
C SER A 175 -13.64 -9.61 10.41
N LEU A 176 -13.25 -8.51 9.77
CA LEU A 176 -14.12 -7.36 9.47
C LEU A 176 -14.93 -7.58 8.19
N MET A 177 -14.29 -8.03 7.12
CA MET A 177 -14.89 -8.23 5.80
C MET A 177 -14.31 -9.44 5.09
N THR A 178 -15.07 -10.14 4.26
CA THR A 178 -14.53 -11.22 3.43
C THR A 178 -13.49 -10.64 2.48
N LEU A 179 -12.34 -11.29 2.37
CA LEU A 179 -11.35 -11.04 1.31
C LEU A 179 -11.55 -12.08 0.22
N GLU A 180 -11.60 -11.65 -1.02
CA GLU A 180 -11.84 -12.47 -2.22
C GLU A 180 -10.55 -12.59 -3.05
N PRO A 181 -10.41 -13.65 -3.87
CA PRO A 181 -9.31 -13.73 -4.83
C PRO A 181 -9.26 -12.49 -5.74
N GLY A 182 -8.09 -11.86 -5.85
CA GLY A 182 -7.90 -10.61 -6.58
C GLY A 182 -7.97 -9.35 -5.71
N ASP A 183 -8.35 -9.46 -4.44
CA ASP A 183 -8.21 -8.36 -3.50
C ASP A 183 -6.75 -8.04 -3.19
N LEU A 184 -6.49 -6.76 -2.96
CA LEU A 184 -5.17 -6.26 -2.60
C LEU A 184 -5.17 -5.71 -1.18
N ILE A 185 -4.05 -5.86 -0.48
CA ILE A 185 -3.83 -5.25 0.83
C ILE A 185 -2.53 -4.46 0.84
N PHE A 186 -2.65 -3.15 1.02
CA PHE A 186 -1.60 -2.20 1.31
C PHE A 186 -1.34 -2.23 2.83
N THR A 187 -0.10 -2.57 3.23
CA THR A 187 0.21 -2.96 4.63
C THR A 187 0.67 -1.82 5.52
N GLY A 188 0.63 -0.58 5.06
CA GLY A 188 1.15 0.60 5.74
C GLY A 188 2.57 0.98 5.31
N THR A 189 2.90 2.25 5.53
CA THR A 189 4.16 2.88 5.10
C THR A 189 5.11 3.17 6.28
N PRO A 190 6.44 3.09 6.09
CA PRO A 190 7.42 3.51 7.10
C PRO A 190 7.55 5.05 7.18
N ALA A 191 8.37 5.53 8.12
CA ALA A 191 8.63 6.96 8.29
C ALA A 191 9.28 7.59 7.05
N GLY A 192 9.24 8.91 6.96
CA GLY A 192 9.81 9.68 5.85
C GLY A 192 8.80 9.98 4.75
N VAL A 193 7.50 9.92 5.04
CA VAL A 193 6.46 10.39 4.11
C VAL A 193 6.68 11.87 3.83
N GLY A 194 6.51 12.28 2.58
CA GLY A 194 6.83 13.65 2.22
C GLY A 194 6.11 14.12 0.96
N LYS A 195 6.00 15.43 0.85
CA LYS A 195 5.43 16.10 -0.31
C LYS A 195 6.21 15.74 -1.58
N VAL A 196 5.48 15.47 -2.65
CA VAL A 196 5.98 15.40 -4.02
C VAL A 196 5.50 16.59 -4.84
N GLU A 197 6.27 16.96 -5.85
CA GLU A 197 5.95 18.04 -6.78
C GLU A 197 5.74 17.51 -8.20
N ARG A 198 5.04 18.28 -9.04
CA ARG A 198 4.91 17.95 -10.46
C ARG A 198 6.29 17.87 -11.12
N GLY A 199 6.53 16.82 -11.89
CA GLY A 199 7.81 16.52 -12.51
C GLY A 199 8.69 15.56 -11.70
N ASP A 200 8.37 15.29 -10.44
CA ASP A 200 9.13 14.33 -9.62
C ASP A 200 9.05 12.92 -10.19
N LYS A 201 10.18 12.20 -10.10
CA LYS A 201 10.29 10.78 -10.43
C LYS A 201 10.41 9.97 -9.16
N LEU A 202 9.54 8.99 -9.01
CA LEU A 202 9.49 8.09 -7.85
C LEU A 202 9.99 6.71 -8.27
N HIS A 203 10.87 6.13 -7.48
CA HIS A 203 11.26 4.73 -7.59
C HIS A 203 11.11 4.04 -6.23
N ALA A 204 10.19 3.09 -6.14
CA ALA A 204 9.89 2.31 -4.95
C ALA A 204 10.37 0.86 -5.14
N GLN A 205 10.80 0.23 -4.04
CA GLN A 205 11.31 -1.14 -4.08
C GLN A 205 11.03 -1.88 -2.77
N ILE A 206 10.76 -3.17 -2.89
CA ILE A 206 10.94 -4.15 -1.81
C ILE A 206 12.09 -5.06 -2.26
N THR A 207 13.21 -5.05 -1.54
CA THR A 207 14.43 -5.77 -1.94
C THR A 207 14.14 -7.23 -2.26
N ASN A 208 14.65 -7.74 -3.38
CA ASN A 208 14.46 -9.10 -3.90
C ASN A 208 13.03 -9.47 -4.32
N VAL A 209 12.04 -8.58 -4.13
CA VAL A 209 10.64 -8.85 -4.44
C VAL A 209 10.21 -8.09 -5.69
N ALA A 210 10.08 -6.77 -5.61
CA ALA A 210 9.50 -5.97 -6.67
C ALA A 210 10.00 -4.52 -6.67
N GLU A 211 9.85 -3.86 -7.81
CA GLU A 211 10.18 -2.47 -8.04
C GLU A 211 9.08 -1.77 -8.82
N LEU A 212 8.96 -0.46 -8.63
CA LEU A 212 7.92 0.39 -9.20
C LEU A 212 8.51 1.76 -9.52
N GLU A 213 8.34 2.20 -10.76
CA GLU A 213 8.68 3.55 -11.20
C GLU A 213 7.43 4.34 -11.55
N CYS A 214 7.35 5.61 -11.15
CA CYS A 214 6.26 6.52 -11.48
C CYS A 214 6.78 7.93 -11.67
N SER A 215 5.99 8.77 -12.33
CA SER A 215 6.24 10.22 -12.41
C SER A 215 5.02 11.00 -11.95
N VAL A 216 5.24 12.15 -11.29
CA VAL A 216 4.17 13.05 -10.87
C VAL A 216 3.91 14.07 -11.98
N CYS A 217 2.65 14.28 -12.33
CA CYS A 217 2.20 15.18 -13.39
C CYS A 217 1.17 16.18 -12.87
#